data_AF-A0A414ZKE7-F1
#
_entry.id   AF-A0A414ZKE7-F1
#
_cell.length_a   1.000
_cell.length_b   1.000
_cell.length_c   1.000
_cell.angle_alpha   90.00
_cell.angle_beta   90.00
_cell.angle_gamma   90.00
#
_symmetry.space_group_name_H-M   'P 1'
#
loop_
_entity.id
_entity.type
_entity.pdbx_description
1 polymer ?
#
loop_
_entity_poly.entity_id
_entity_poly.type
_entity_poly.pdbx_seq_one_letter_code
_entity_poly.pdbx_strand_id
1 'polypeptide(L)'
;MKPYEEIVLSYINKYHEINLEQLQYEIGLNISLISDILRNLYEKEYYKIDNDKLYLTEKATNSITELWNDWSFSNKDLFSPKTIRFIWDFLYIPKEFDNI
;
A
#
# COMPACT_ATOMS: atom_id res chain seq x y z
N MET A 1 12.17 7.26 12.21
CA MET A 1 10.70 7.27 12.24
C MET A 1 10.23 5.81 12.33
N LYS A 2 8.99 5.50 12.71
CA LYS A 2 8.52 4.10 12.63
C LYS A 2 8.22 3.74 11.16
N PRO A 3 8.47 2.51 10.69
CA PRO A 3 8.22 2.13 9.28
C PRO A 3 6.79 2.42 8.82
N TYR A 4 5.80 2.19 9.68
CA TYR A 4 4.39 2.48 9.37
C TYR A 4 4.07 3.97 9.26
N GLU A 5 4.76 4.83 10.00
CA GLU A 5 4.62 6.29 9.87
C GLU A 5 5.11 6.74 8.50
N GLU A 6 6.22 6.17 8.01
CA GLU A 6 6.78 6.47 6.68
C GLU A 6 5.84 6.04 5.56
N ILE A 7 5.28 4.82 5.64
CA ILE A 7 4.35 4.29 4.62
C ILE A 7 3.09 5.17 4.53
N VAL A 8 2.53 5.60 5.66
CA VAL A 8 1.34 6.48 5.69
C VAL A 8 1.65 7.85 5.09
N LEU A 9 2.81 8.43 5.39
CA LEU A 9 3.22 9.69 4.76
C LEU A 9 3.43 9.54 3.25
N SER A 10 3.99 8.42 2.79
CA SER A 10 4.15 8.16 1.35
C SER A 10 2.81 7.97 0.64
N TYR A 11 1.81 7.35 1.29
CA TYR A 11 0.44 7.30 0.76
C TYR A 11 -0.14 8.70 0.58
N ILE A 12 -0.05 9.53 1.62
CA ILE A 12 -0.52 10.91 1.60
C ILE A 12 0.19 11.71 0.49
N ASN A 13 1.49 11.51 0.30
CA ASN A 13 2.26 12.15 -0.77
C ASN A 13 1.77 11.74 -2.16
N LYS A 14 1.36 10.48 -2.34
CA LYS A 14 0.96 9.93 -3.63
C LYS A 14 -0.47 10.37 -4.00
N TYR A 15 -1.40 10.27 -3.05
CA TYR A 15 -2.83 10.47 -3.31
C TYR A 15 -3.33 11.85 -2.90
N HIS A 16 -2.58 12.60 -2.10
CA HIS A 16 -2.97 13.92 -1.54
C HIS A 16 -4.30 13.90 -0.77
N GLU A 17 -4.77 12.72 -0.41
CA GLU A 17 -6.03 12.47 0.29
C GLU A 17 -5.81 11.38 1.34
N ILE A 18 -6.66 11.33 2.37
CA ILE A 18 -6.68 10.26 3.36
C ILE A 18 -7.99 9.48 3.19
N ASN A 19 -7.92 8.31 2.54
CA ASN A 19 -8.99 7.33 2.55
C ASN A 19 -8.61 6.16 3.47
N LEU A 20 -9.26 6.07 4.63
CA LEU A 20 -8.94 5.07 5.65
C LEU A 20 -9.19 3.63 5.18
N GLU A 21 -10.21 3.39 4.36
CA GLU A 21 -10.53 2.06 3.84
C GLU A 21 -9.47 1.61 2.83
N GLN A 22 -9.09 2.50 1.92
CA GLN A 22 -8.02 2.22 0.96
C GLN A 22 -6.67 2.03 1.66
N LEU A 23 -6.36 2.87 2.65
CA LEU A 23 -5.12 2.79 3.42
C LEU A 23 -5.05 1.48 4.24
N GLN A 24 -6.19 1.06 4.81
CA GLN A 24 -6.30 -0.25 5.46
C GLN A 24 -6.07 -1.39 4.47
N TYR A 25 -6.63 -1.33 3.26
CA TYR A 25 -6.41 -2.36 2.24
C TYR A 25 -4.94 -2.41 1.78
N GLU A 26 -4.31 -1.25 1.58
CA GLU A 26 -2.95 -1.14 1.06
C GLU A 26 -1.87 -1.58 2.06
N ILE A 27 -2.08 -1.36 3.35
CA ILE A 27 -1.07 -1.63 4.40
C ILE A 27 -1.47 -2.84 5.27
N GLY A 28 -2.74 -3.27 5.23
CA GLY A 28 -3.26 -4.37 6.04
C GLY A 28 -3.39 -4.05 7.54
N LEU A 29 -3.39 -2.77 7.92
CA LEU A 29 -3.50 -2.34 9.32
C LEU A 29 -4.95 -2.04 9.71
N ASN A 30 -5.27 -2.21 10.99
CA ASN A 30 -6.56 -1.84 11.53
C ASN A 30 -6.77 -0.31 11.48
N ILE A 31 -7.98 0.14 11.12
CA ILE A 31 -8.35 1.56 11.05
C ILE A 31 -8.02 2.31 12.34
N SER A 32 -8.26 1.74 13.52
CA SER A 32 -7.95 2.40 14.80
C SER A 32 -6.46 2.73 14.92
N LEU A 33 -5.58 1.79 14.54
CA LEU A 33 -4.14 2.00 14.56
C LEU A 33 -3.72 3.04 13.52
N ILE A 34 -4.34 3.03 12.33
CA ILE A 34 -4.11 4.02 11.28
C ILE A 34 -4.49 5.41 11.78
N SER A 35 -5.64 5.56 12.44
CA SER A 35 -6.08 6.83 13.03
C SER A 35 -5.12 7.34 14.09
N ASP A 36 -4.61 6.46 14.96
CA ASP A 36 -3.61 6.82 15.97
C ASP A 36 -2.29 7.27 15.32
N ILE A 37 -1.87 6.62 14.24
CA ILE A 37 -0.67 7.01 13.47
C ILE A 37 -0.87 8.38 12.82
N LEU A 38 -2.01 8.58 12.14
CA LEU A 38 -2.35 9.84 11.50
C LEU A 38 -2.41 10.99 12.51
N ARG A 39 -2.97 10.76 13.70
CA ARG A 39 -2.99 11.74 14.78
C ARG A 39 -1.58 12.09 15.25
N ASN A 40 -0.74 11.09 15.50
CA ASN A 40 0.65 11.30 15.90
C ASN A 40 1.45 12.07 14.83
N LEU A 41 1.23 11.76 13.55
CA LEU A 41 1.87 12.45 12.42
C LEU A 41 1.43 13.91 12.31
N TYR A 42 0.16 14.20 12.60
CA TYR A 42 -0.38 15.55 12.65
C TYR A 42 0.20 16.35 13.83
N GLU A 43 0.21 15.77 15.04
CA GLU A 43 0.75 16.41 16.25
C GLU A 43 2.25 16.72 16.13
N LYS A 44 3.00 15.87 15.40
CA LYS A 44 4.42 16.09 15.10
C LYS A 44 4.66 17.03 13.91
N GLU A 45 3.61 17.59 13.33
CA GLU A 45 3.62 18.50 12.17
C GLU A 45 4.24 17.89 10.89
N TYR A 46 4.06 16.60 10.62
CA TYR A 46 4.50 16.00 9.35
C TYR A 46 3.58 16.35 8.19
N TYR A 47 2.30 16.58 8.47
CA TYR A 47 1.34 17.04 7.46
C TYR A 47 0.38 18.06 8.08
N LYS A 48 -0.18 18.92 7.25
CA LYS A 48 -1.15 19.95 7.61
C LYS A 48 -2.34 19.87 6.68
N ILE A 49 -3.51 20.23 7.20
CA ILE A 49 -4.74 20.34 6.43
C ILE A 49 -5.06 21.83 6.39
N ASP A 50 -5.09 22.41 5.19
CA ASP A 50 -5.45 23.81 4.97
C ASP A 50 -6.44 23.87 3.79
N ASN A 51 -7.57 24.56 3.98
CA ASN A 51 -8.66 24.67 2.99
C ASN A 51 -9.04 23.32 2.33
N ASP A 52 -9.27 22.29 3.15
CA ASP A 52 -9.57 20.91 2.74
C ASP A 52 -8.51 20.24 1.87
N LYS A 53 -7.32 20.83 1.76
CA LYS A 53 -6.17 20.28 1.04
C LYS A 53 -5.12 19.83 2.03
N LEU A 54 -4.55 18.66 1.73
CA LEU A 54 -3.54 18.04 2.55
C LEU A 54 -2.15 18.38 2.02
N TYR A 55 -1.33 18.99 2.88
CA TYR A 55 0.03 19.41 2.57
C TYR A 55 1.02 18.65 3.45
N LEU A 56 2.08 18.12 2.83
CA LEU A 56 3.22 17.57 3.57
C LEU A 56 4.21 18.68 3.91
N THR A 57 4.77 18.64 5.12
CA THR A 57 5.80 19.59 5.54
C THR A 57 7.18 19.12 5.10
N GLU A 58 8.18 20.01 5.12
CA GLU A 58 9.57 19.68 4.77
C GLU A 58 10.20 18.59 5.68
N LYS A 59 9.62 18.37 6.87
CA LYS A 59 10.00 17.25 7.76
C LYS A 59 9.56 15.90 7.19
N ALA A 60 8.40 15.86 6.53
CA ALA A 60 7.91 14.67 5.88
C ALA A 60 8.70 14.36 4.62
N THR A 61 9.08 15.35 3.81
CA THR A 61 9.79 15.12 2.54
C THR A 61 11.13 14.40 2.70
N ASN A 62 11.84 14.63 3.81
CA ASN A 62 13.08 13.90 4.12
C ASN A 62 12.84 12.47 4.64
N SER A 63 11.60 12.14 5.00
CA SER A 63 11.17 10.85 5.55
C SER A 63 10.34 10.03 4.54
N ILE A 64 10.01 10.61 3.38
CA ILE A 64 9.32 9.91 2.29
C ILE A 64 10.35 9.01 1.62
N THR A 65 10.17 7.71 1.78
CA THR A 65 11.04 6.67 1.24
C THR A 65 10.35 5.96 0.08
N GLU A 66 11.14 5.39 -0.84
CA GLU A 66 10.66 4.52 -1.93
C GLU A 66 9.97 3.24 -1.42
N LEU A 67 9.97 2.99 -0.10
CA LEU A 67 9.34 1.86 0.58
C LEU A 67 7.85 1.72 0.25
N TRP A 68 7.16 2.79 -0.16
CA TRP A 68 5.79 2.67 -0.66
C TRP A 68 5.67 1.65 -1.79
N ASN A 69 6.67 1.56 -2.68
CA ASN A 69 6.64 0.63 -3.81
C ASN A 69 6.75 -0.84 -3.37
N ASP A 70 7.46 -1.11 -2.27
CA ASP A 70 7.64 -2.46 -1.75
C ASP A 70 6.48 -2.91 -0.85
N TRP A 71 5.77 -1.95 -0.24
CA TRP A 71 4.75 -2.20 0.79
C TRP A 71 3.31 -2.04 0.30
N SER A 72 3.03 -1.25 -0.74
CA SER A 72 1.65 -1.13 -1.26
C SER A 72 1.24 -2.40 -2.00
N PHE A 73 0.12 -2.99 -1.60
CA PHE A 73 -0.46 -4.13 -2.30
C PHE A 73 -0.77 -3.79 -3.76
N SER A 74 -1.15 -2.54 -4.07
CA SER A 74 -1.41 -2.09 -5.45
C SER A 74 -0.18 -2.05 -6.37
N ASN A 75 1.05 -1.98 -5.85
CA ASN A 75 2.27 -2.03 -6.68
C ASN A 75 2.74 -3.46 -6.96
N LYS A 76 2.28 -4.46 -6.19
CA LYS A 76 2.57 -5.88 -6.49
C LYS A 76 1.88 -6.35 -7.77
N ASP A 77 0.77 -5.73 -8.16
CA ASP A 77 0.08 -6.04 -9.42
C ASP A 77 0.73 -5.37 -10.64
N LEU A 78 1.40 -4.22 -10.48
CA LEU A 78 2.10 -3.51 -11.56
C LEU A 78 3.43 -4.18 -11.98
N PHE A 79 4.09 -4.86 -11.04
CA PHE A 79 5.31 -5.65 -11.32
C PHE A 79 5.08 -7.16 -11.25
N SER A 80 3.82 -7.61 -11.12
CA SER A 80 3.53 -9.01 -11.44
C SER A 80 3.86 -9.22 -12.93
N PRO A 81 4.70 -10.20 -13.31
CA PRO A 81 4.72 -10.62 -14.69
C PRO A 81 3.28 -11.00 -15.00
N LYS A 82 2.65 -10.26 -15.94
CA LYS A 82 1.27 -10.44 -16.43
C LYS A 82 0.77 -11.79 -16.02
N THR A 83 -0.18 -11.82 -15.08
CA THR A 83 -0.85 -13.02 -14.62
C THR A 83 -1.05 -13.90 -15.85
N ILE A 84 -0.25 -14.96 -15.98
CA ILE A 84 -0.48 -15.97 -16.99
C ILE A 84 -1.84 -16.50 -16.57
N ARG A 85 -2.91 -16.06 -17.27
CA ARG A 85 -4.23 -16.64 -17.11
C ARG A 85 -4.01 -18.12 -17.38
N PHE A 86 -4.03 -18.92 -16.33
CA PHE A 86 -4.02 -20.35 -16.47
C PHE A 86 -5.36 -20.69 -17.13
N ILE A 87 -5.33 -20.89 -18.44
CA ILE A 87 -6.50 -21.29 -19.21
C ILE A 87 -6.68 -22.79 -18.90
N TRP A 88 -7.79 -23.14 -18.26
CA TRP A 88 -8.15 -24.51 -17.90
C TRP A 88 -8.50 -25.42 -19.09
N ASP A 89 -8.02 -25.12 -20.30
CA ASP A 89 -8.48 -25.79 -21.53
C ASP A 89 -7.78 -27.13 -21.82
N PHE A 90 -6.87 -27.61 -20.95
CA PHE A 90 -6.27 -28.92 -21.13
C PHE A 90 -6.32 -29.75 -19.86
N LEU A 91 -7.26 -30.70 -19.83
CA LEU A 91 -7.16 -31.87 -18.96
C LEU A 91 -5.97 -32.70 -19.45
N TYR A 92 -4.79 -32.48 -18.89
CA TYR A 92 -3.62 -33.31 -19.17
C TYR A 92 -3.83 -34.69 -18.54
N ILE A 93 -4.16 -35.68 -19.36
CA ILE A 93 -4.15 -37.09 -18.96
C ILE A 93 -2.73 -37.63 -19.26
N PRO A 94 -1.96 -38.04 -18.24
CA PRO A 94 -0.66 -38.68 -18.46
C PRO A 94 -0.83 -39.96 -19.30
N LYS A 95 0.07 -40.20 -20.25
CA LYS A 95 0.02 -41.40 -21.12
C LYS A 95 0.08 -42.74 -20.37
N GLU A 96 0.46 -42.73 -19.10
CA GLU A 96 0.62 -43.93 -18.27
C GLU A 96 -0.53 -44.14 -17.27
N PHE A 97 -1.70 -43.53 -17.50
CA PHE A 97 -2.84 -43.68 -16.59
C PHE A 97 -3.43 -45.12 -16.53
N ASP A 98 -3.12 -45.96 -17.52
CA ASP A 98 -3.70 -47.31 -17.65
C ASP A 98 -2.86 -48.45 -17.04
N ASN A 99 -1.82 -48.18 -16.24
CA ASN A 99 -1.03 -49.24 -15.59
C ASN A 99 -1.08 -49.16 -14.05
N ILE A 100 -2.24 -49.46 -13.46
CA ILE A 100 -2.37 -49.93 -12.06
C ILE A 100 -3.22 -51.19 -12.04
#